data_AF-A0A2N1Y3X7-F1
#
_entry.id   AF-A0A2N1Y3X7-F1
#
_cell.length_a   1.000
_cell.length_b   1.000
_cell.length_c   1.000
_cell.angle_alpha   90.00
_cell.angle_beta   90.00
_cell.angle_gamma   90.00
#
_symmetry.space_group_name_H-M   'P 1'
#
loop_
_entity.id
_entity.type
_entity.pdbx_description
1 polymer ?
#
loop_
_entity_poly.entity_id
_entity_poly.type
_entity_poly.pdbx_seq_one_letter_code
_entity_poly.pdbx_strand_id
1 'polypeptide(L)'
;MPSIHRPIVLLACLLFTCAGLTQTTATNTISRMTALINDPEIAEISGLATSRLHPDVIWVHNDSFDEPVLHALSTTGKRLANVTIAGVENIDWEDIAAFTLNGKSYLLIADTGDNGGIRQTLQLHIVREPEQLHDQTIHPQWSIRFRWPDGPRDCEAAKNESPLIC
;
A
#
# COMPACT_ATOMS: atom_id res chain seq x y z
N MET A 1 -53.57 -24.09 -60.54
CA MET A 1 -52.29 -23.47 -60.11
C MET A 1 -51.90 -22.49 -61.21
N PRO A 2 -51.93 -21.17 -60.96
CA PRO A 2 -50.86 -20.47 -60.25
C PRO A 2 -51.34 -19.50 -59.15
N SER A 3 -50.42 -19.15 -58.26
CA SER A 3 -50.54 -18.18 -57.17
C SER A 3 -50.31 -16.76 -57.65
N ILE A 4 -51.03 -15.78 -57.08
CA ILE A 4 -50.59 -14.37 -57.10
C ILE A 4 -50.71 -13.80 -55.69
N HIS A 5 -49.59 -13.29 -55.21
CA HIS A 5 -49.29 -12.93 -53.83
C HIS A 5 -49.92 -11.57 -53.47
N ARG A 6 -50.50 -11.48 -52.27
CA ARG A 6 -50.80 -10.19 -51.62
C ARG A 6 -49.53 -9.72 -50.91
N PRO A 7 -49.11 -8.44 -51.05
CA PRO A 7 -47.96 -7.94 -50.31
C PRO A 7 -48.35 -7.79 -48.84
N ILE A 8 -47.68 -8.55 -47.98
CA ILE A 8 -47.73 -8.39 -46.53
C ILE A 8 -46.88 -7.17 -46.21
N VAL A 9 -47.52 -6.05 -45.82
CA VAL A 9 -46.83 -4.92 -45.21
C VAL A 9 -46.52 -5.32 -43.77
N LEU A 10 -45.30 -5.82 -43.56
CA LEU A 10 -44.76 -6.07 -42.22
C LEU A 10 -44.28 -4.74 -41.64
N LEU A 11 -45.14 -4.12 -40.83
CA LEU A 11 -44.79 -2.99 -39.99
C LEU A 11 -43.96 -3.52 -38.81
N ALA A 12 -42.64 -3.47 -38.94
CA ALA A 12 -41.71 -3.82 -37.87
C ALA A 12 -41.68 -2.67 -36.84
N CYS A 13 -42.46 -2.78 -35.76
CA CYS A 13 -42.27 -1.96 -34.57
C CYS A 13 -40.96 -2.36 -33.90
N LEU A 14 -39.89 -1.58 -34.11
CA LEU A 14 -38.68 -1.67 -33.29
C LEU A 14 -39.00 -1.18 -31.87
N LEU A 15 -39.19 -2.11 -30.95
CA LEU A 15 -39.15 -1.86 -29.52
C LEU A 15 -37.69 -1.64 -29.12
N PHE A 16 -37.24 -0.38 -29.16
CA PHE A 16 -36.02 0.04 -28.48
C PHE A 16 -36.28 0.00 -26.98
N THR A 17 -35.99 -1.13 -26.33
CA THR A 17 -35.86 -1.21 -24.88
C THR A 17 -34.62 -0.41 -24.50
N CYS A 18 -34.83 0.82 -24.06
CA CYS A 18 -33.80 1.64 -23.42
C CYS A 18 -33.38 0.93 -22.13
N ALA A 19 -32.30 0.14 -22.19
CA ALA A 19 -31.65 -0.36 -21.00
C ALA A 19 -31.12 0.86 -20.22
N GLY A 20 -31.81 1.21 -19.14
CA GLY A 20 -31.42 2.33 -18.29
C GLY A 20 -30.00 2.11 -17.78
N LEU A 21 -29.07 2.94 -18.24
CA LEU A 21 -27.77 3.11 -17.61
C LEU A 21 -28.03 3.66 -16.20
N THR A 22 -28.02 2.80 -15.19
CA THR A 22 -27.87 3.23 -13.80
C THR A 22 -26.51 3.91 -13.69
N GLN A 23 -26.51 5.24 -13.73
CA GLN A 23 -25.35 6.04 -13.37
C GLN A 23 -25.17 5.90 -11.87
N THR A 24 -24.15 5.15 -11.46
CA THR A 24 -23.67 5.16 -10.09
C THR A 24 -23.21 6.58 -9.79
N THR A 25 -24.01 7.33 -9.03
CA THR A 25 -23.58 8.64 -8.52
C THR A 25 -22.37 8.41 -7.63
N ALA A 26 -21.20 8.83 -8.08
CA ALA A 26 -20.03 8.91 -7.23
C ALA A 26 -20.37 9.82 -6.05
N THR A 27 -20.32 9.28 -4.83
CA THR A 27 -20.44 10.07 -3.62
C THR A 27 -19.27 11.04 -3.58
N ASN A 28 -19.56 12.35 -3.64
CA ASN A 28 -18.58 13.42 -3.44
C ASN A 28 -18.06 13.33 -2.00
N THR A 29 -17.05 12.50 -1.79
CA THR A 29 -16.33 12.40 -0.53
C THR A 29 -15.36 13.57 -0.51
N ILE A 30 -15.67 14.60 0.27
CA ILE A 30 -14.75 15.72 0.45
C ILE A 30 -13.57 15.20 1.28
N SER A 31 -12.37 15.19 0.69
CA SER A 31 -11.13 14.90 1.43
C SER A 31 -10.92 15.98 2.50
N ARG A 32 -10.72 15.55 3.75
CA ARG A 32 -10.43 16.44 4.88
C ARG A 32 -9.02 16.16 5.38
N MET A 33 -8.21 17.21 5.49
CA MET A 33 -6.93 17.14 6.21
C MET A 33 -7.21 16.74 7.66
N THR A 34 -6.67 15.59 8.07
CA THR A 34 -6.91 15.02 9.41
C THR A 34 -5.82 15.43 10.39
N ALA A 35 -4.57 15.48 9.92
CA ALA A 35 -3.41 15.85 10.71
C ALA A 35 -2.37 16.58 9.84
N LEU A 36 -1.53 17.36 10.50
CA LEU A 36 -0.29 17.90 9.94
C LEU A 36 0.85 17.42 10.83
N ILE A 37 1.82 16.74 10.23
CA ILE A 37 3.04 16.30 10.93
C ILE A 37 4.04 17.45 10.81
N ASN A 38 4.45 18.00 11.95
CA ASN A 38 5.43 19.08 12.02
C ASN A 38 6.59 18.64 12.93
N ASP A 39 7.29 17.60 12.48
CA ASP A 39 8.42 16.99 13.16
C ASP A 39 9.61 16.95 12.19
N PRO A 40 10.73 17.64 12.48
CA PRO A 40 11.86 17.68 11.56
C PRO A 40 12.57 16.33 11.41
N GLU A 41 12.37 15.38 12.33
CA GLU A 41 12.88 14.01 12.17
C GLU A 41 12.01 13.17 11.22
N ILE A 42 10.84 13.68 10.80
CA ILE A 42 9.94 13.00 9.86
C ILE A 42 9.73 13.94 8.66
N ALA A 43 10.79 14.07 7.86
CA ALA A 43 10.85 15.07 6.81
C ALA A 43 10.26 14.59 5.47
N GLU A 44 10.32 13.29 5.18
CA GLU A 44 10.05 12.75 3.85
C GLU A 44 9.46 11.35 3.93
N ILE A 45 8.15 11.24 4.17
CA ILE A 45 7.48 9.94 4.34
C ILE A 45 7.24 9.28 2.97
N SER A 46 7.83 8.10 2.73
CA SER A 46 7.52 7.27 1.56
C SER A 46 6.37 6.29 1.83
N GLY A 47 6.33 5.67 3.01
CA GLY A 47 5.34 4.64 3.35
C GLY A 47 4.52 4.93 4.62
N LEU A 48 3.28 4.41 4.67
CA LEU A 48 2.46 4.42 5.89
C LEU A 48 1.61 3.15 6.05
N ALA A 49 1.46 2.68 7.30
CA ALA A 49 0.60 1.55 7.65
C ALA A 49 -0.15 1.78 8.95
N THR A 50 -1.45 1.46 8.98
CA THR A 50 -2.22 1.45 10.24
C THR A 50 -1.76 0.29 11.12
N SER A 51 -1.46 0.58 12.39
CA SER A 51 -1.09 -0.42 13.39
C SER A 51 -2.15 -1.51 13.56
N ARG A 52 -1.71 -2.76 13.81
CA ARG A 52 -2.61 -3.87 14.15
C ARG A 52 -2.68 -4.16 15.64
N LEU A 53 -1.69 -3.68 16.42
CA LEU A 53 -1.66 -3.84 17.87
C LEU A 53 -2.19 -2.62 18.63
N HIS A 54 -2.01 -1.42 18.08
CA HIS A 54 -2.28 -0.16 18.77
C HIS A 54 -3.38 0.61 18.04
N PRO A 55 -4.57 0.75 18.64
CA PRO A 55 -5.61 1.61 18.09
C PRO A 55 -5.11 3.03 17.88
N ASP A 56 -5.57 3.67 16.80
CA ASP A 56 -5.25 5.06 16.45
C ASP A 56 -3.75 5.35 16.22
N VAL A 57 -2.97 4.32 15.87
CA VAL A 57 -1.55 4.45 15.52
C VAL A 57 -1.31 4.17 14.04
N ILE A 58 -0.47 5.00 13.45
CA ILE A 58 0.03 4.89 12.07
C ILE A 58 1.55 4.77 12.14
N TRP A 59 2.11 3.75 11.52
CA TRP A 59 3.54 3.59 11.31
C TRP A 59 3.94 4.30 10.03
N VAL A 60 5.05 5.02 10.06
CA VAL A 60 5.67 5.65 8.89
C VAL A 60 7.19 5.46 8.95
N HIS A 61 7.87 5.66 7.83
CA HIS A 61 9.32 5.82 7.75
C HIS A 61 9.65 6.95 6.80
N ASN A 62 10.84 7.53 6.96
CA ASN A 62 11.36 8.43 5.95
C ASN A 62 11.91 7.65 4.74
N ASP A 63 12.16 8.40 3.68
CA ASP A 63 12.72 7.96 2.42
C ASP A 63 14.21 7.54 2.52
N SER A 64 14.75 7.12 1.38
CA SER A 64 16.14 6.79 1.06
C SER A 64 17.24 7.44 1.94
N PHE A 65 18.22 6.62 2.35
CA PHE A 65 19.46 7.01 3.06
C PHE A 65 19.29 7.74 4.42
N ASP A 66 18.09 7.75 4.97
CA ASP A 66 17.87 8.14 6.37
C ASP A 66 18.27 7.00 7.34
N GLU A 67 18.16 7.26 8.63
CA GLU A 67 18.28 6.24 9.66
C GLU A 67 17.17 5.18 9.50
N PRO A 68 17.46 3.88 9.73
CA PRO A 68 16.49 2.79 9.59
C PRO A 68 15.50 2.80 10.76
N VAL A 69 14.62 3.80 10.81
CA VAL A 69 13.69 4.07 11.91
C VAL A 69 12.26 4.02 11.41
N LEU A 70 11.40 3.34 12.17
CA LEU A 70 9.96 3.48 12.05
C LEU A 70 9.44 4.46 13.09
N HIS A 71 8.63 5.41 12.67
CA HIS A 71 7.96 6.36 13.56
C HIS A 71 6.52 5.91 13.81
N ALA A 72 6.13 5.74 15.07
CA ALA A 72 4.74 5.57 15.46
C ALA A 72 4.08 6.94 15.62
N LEU A 73 3.03 7.21 14.87
CA LEU A 73 2.25 8.45 14.95
C LEU A 73 0.84 8.16 15.46
N SER A 74 0.28 9.08 16.24
CA SER A 74 -1.18 9.11 16.44
C SER A 74 -1.89 9.53 15.15
N THR A 75 -3.18 9.23 15.03
CA THR A 75 -4.05 9.76 13.96
C THR A 75 -4.16 11.29 13.91
N THR A 76 -3.66 11.99 14.94
CA THR A 76 -3.54 13.46 14.97
C THR A 76 -2.17 13.97 14.53
N GLY A 77 -1.26 13.08 14.07
CA GLY A 77 0.08 13.43 13.60
C GLY A 77 1.12 13.63 14.70
N LYS A 78 0.81 13.28 15.95
CA LYS A 78 1.79 13.36 17.06
C LYS A 78 2.65 12.11 17.05
N ARG A 79 3.98 12.28 17.08
CA ARG A 79 4.91 11.17 17.29
C ARG A 79 4.80 10.57 18.69
N LEU A 80 4.69 9.25 18.76
CA LEU A 80 4.50 8.45 19.97
C LEU A 80 5.76 7.65 20.34
N ALA A 81 6.50 7.16 19.35
CA ALA A 81 7.74 6.41 19.54
C ALA A 81 8.60 6.39 18.27
N ASN A 82 9.91 6.23 18.44
CA ASN A 82 10.87 5.84 17.41
C ASN A 82 11.29 4.37 17.61
N VAL A 83 11.21 3.57 16.56
CA VAL A 83 11.63 2.17 16.58
C VAL A 83 12.75 1.97 15.57
N THR A 84 13.99 1.92 16.07
CA THR A 84 15.17 1.65 15.24
C THR A 84 15.20 0.18 14.82
N ILE A 85 15.37 -0.08 13.53
CA ILE A 85 15.50 -1.42 12.96
C ILE A 85 16.97 -1.73 12.77
N ALA A 86 17.58 -2.37 13.76
CA ALA A 86 19.01 -2.63 13.75
C ALA A 86 19.39 -3.82 12.84
N GLY A 87 20.55 -3.71 12.19
CA GLY A 87 21.10 -4.74 11.31
C GLY A 87 20.63 -4.66 9.86
N VAL A 88 19.95 -3.58 9.49
CA VAL A 88 19.59 -3.23 8.12
C VAL A 88 19.88 -1.75 7.88
N GLU A 89 19.95 -1.37 6.61
CA GLU A 89 20.11 0.02 6.18
C GLU A 89 18.83 0.45 5.46
N ASN A 90 18.46 1.73 5.57
CA ASN A 90 17.47 2.33 4.69
C ASN A 90 18.18 2.72 3.39
N ILE A 91 18.28 1.77 2.46
CA ILE A 91 18.88 2.04 1.14
C ILE A 91 17.92 2.85 0.30
N ASP A 92 16.68 2.35 0.13
CA ASP A 92 15.61 3.01 -0.61
C ASP A 92 14.24 2.46 -0.16
N TRP A 93 13.84 2.81 1.07
CA TRP A 93 12.57 2.35 1.64
C TRP A 93 11.39 3.12 1.09
N GLU A 94 10.50 2.41 0.42
CA GLU A 94 9.41 3.02 -0.33
C GLU A 94 8.03 2.79 0.29
N ASP A 95 7.81 1.63 0.91
CA ASP A 95 6.50 1.29 1.47
C ASP A 95 6.60 0.47 2.75
N ILE A 96 5.52 0.51 3.53
CA ILE A 96 5.34 -0.28 4.75
C ILE A 96 3.92 -0.87 4.79
N ALA A 97 3.83 -2.15 5.14
CA ALA A 97 2.56 -2.84 5.27
C ALA A 97 2.44 -3.54 6.63
N ALA A 98 1.30 -3.39 7.28
CA ALA A 98 0.98 -4.11 8.52
C ALA A 98 0.15 -5.35 8.25
N PHE A 99 0.53 -6.50 8.82
CA PHE A 99 -0.17 -7.76 8.61
C PHE A 99 -0.13 -8.68 9.83
N THR A 100 -0.96 -9.73 9.80
CA THR A 100 -0.96 -10.77 10.84
C THR A 100 -0.55 -12.10 10.23
N LEU A 101 0.39 -12.79 10.87
CA LEU A 101 0.80 -14.14 10.53
C LEU A 101 0.77 -15.00 11.79
N ASN A 102 0.05 -16.12 11.75
CA ASN A 102 -0.08 -17.05 12.87
C ASN A 102 -0.48 -16.36 14.20
N GLY A 103 -1.43 -15.42 14.13
CA GLY A 103 -1.94 -14.68 15.29
C GLY A 103 -1.00 -13.60 15.84
N LYS A 104 0.11 -13.30 15.15
CA LYS A 104 1.09 -12.29 15.55
C LYS A 104 1.11 -11.15 14.53
N SER A 105 1.22 -9.91 14.99
CA SER A 105 1.27 -8.73 14.12
C SER A 105 2.71 -8.40 13.72
N TYR A 106 2.87 -8.01 12.47
CA TYR A 106 4.13 -7.70 11.83
C TYR A 106 4.00 -6.45 10.97
N LEU A 107 5.14 -5.80 10.77
CA LEU A 107 5.34 -4.76 9.77
C LEU A 107 6.32 -5.31 8.73
N LEU A 108 5.96 -5.18 7.46
CA LEU A 108 6.85 -5.38 6.32
C LEU A 108 7.32 -4.02 5.86
N ILE A 109 8.63 -3.86 5.72
CA ILE A 109 9.28 -2.66 5.20
C ILE A 109 9.84 -3.03 3.83
N ALA A 110 9.49 -2.26 2.81
CA ALA A 110 9.86 -2.49 1.42
C ALA A 110 11.05 -1.61 1.04
N ASP A 111 12.25 -2.19 1.06
CA ASP A 111 13.47 -1.60 0.52
C ASP A 111 13.54 -1.92 -0.99
N THR A 112 12.71 -1.22 -1.75
CA THR A 112 12.35 -1.57 -3.13
C THR A 112 12.51 -0.43 -4.14
N GLY A 113 12.80 0.79 -3.68
CA GLY A 113 13.17 1.88 -4.57
C GLY A 113 14.46 1.53 -5.33
N ASP A 114 14.55 1.96 -6.57
CA ASP A 114 15.70 1.75 -7.43
C ASP A 114 15.66 2.79 -8.55
N ASN A 115 15.74 4.07 -8.17
CA ASN A 115 15.71 5.14 -9.16
C ASN A 115 16.84 4.93 -10.19
N GLY A 116 16.45 4.70 -11.44
CA GLY A 116 17.37 4.42 -12.54
C GLY A 116 17.68 2.94 -12.80
N GLY A 117 17.11 2.00 -12.03
CA GLY A 117 17.16 0.57 -12.31
C GLY A 117 18.57 -0.01 -12.22
N ILE A 118 19.30 0.32 -11.16
CA ILE A 118 20.72 -0.05 -10.99
C ILE A 118 20.94 -1.09 -9.88
N ARG A 119 19.98 -1.28 -8.96
CA ARG A 119 20.09 -2.22 -7.84
C ARG A 119 19.93 -3.66 -8.34
N GLN A 120 20.92 -4.51 -8.02
CA GLN A 120 20.88 -5.92 -8.42
C GLN A 120 19.89 -6.76 -7.62
N THR A 121 19.59 -6.34 -6.39
CA THR A 121 18.66 -7.00 -5.49
C THR A 121 17.94 -5.98 -4.63
N LEU A 122 16.68 -6.28 -4.33
CA LEU A 122 15.82 -5.54 -3.43
C LEU A 122 15.55 -6.38 -2.17
N GLN A 123 15.01 -5.75 -1.13
CA GLN A 123 14.80 -6.41 0.16
C GLN A 123 13.44 -6.08 0.74
N LEU A 124 12.85 -7.08 1.41
CA LEU A 124 11.71 -6.89 2.30
C LEU A 124 12.16 -7.25 3.70
N HIS A 125 12.02 -6.34 4.65
CA HIS A 125 12.36 -6.56 6.05
C HIS A 125 11.09 -6.75 6.86
N ILE A 126 10.97 -7.88 7.54
CA ILE A 126 9.79 -8.17 8.36
C ILE A 126 10.18 -8.05 9.82
N VAL A 127 9.53 -7.14 10.53
CA VAL A 127 9.71 -6.92 11.96
C VAL A 127 8.42 -7.28 12.69
N ARG A 128 8.55 -7.78 13.92
CA ARG A 128 7.40 -7.92 14.81
C ARG A 128 6.94 -6.53 15.20
N GLU A 129 5.63 -6.27 15.10
CA GLU A 129 5.09 -5.02 15.62
C GLU A 129 5.31 -4.97 17.15
N PRO A 130 5.93 -3.90 17.69
CA PRO A 130 6.23 -3.83 19.12
C PRO A 130 4.96 -3.86 19.98
N GLU A 131 4.99 -4.61 21.08
CA GLU A 131 3.85 -4.72 22.01
C GLU A 131 3.70 -3.47 22.90
N GLN A 132 4.75 -2.65 23.00
CA GLN A 132 4.77 -1.41 23.77
C GLN A 132 5.33 -0.28 22.89
N LEU A 133 4.71 0.89 22.96
CA LEU A 133 5.15 2.08 22.24
C LEU A 133 6.05 2.93 23.13
N HIS A 134 7.36 2.79 22.90
CA HIS A 134 8.40 3.67 23.41
C HIS A 134 9.61 3.54 22.48
N ASP A 135 10.55 4.46 22.63
CA ASP A 135 11.79 4.42 21.87
C ASP A 135 12.54 3.12 22.16
N GLN A 136 12.84 2.37 21.11
CA GLN A 136 13.49 1.06 21.23
C GLN A 136 14.19 0.66 19.95
N THR A 137 15.06 -0.34 20.08
CA THR A 137 15.71 -0.98 18.96
C THR A 137 15.21 -2.42 18.85
N ILE A 138 14.80 -2.81 17.65
CA ILE A 138 14.41 -4.17 17.32
C ILE A 138 15.19 -4.67 16.11
N HIS A 139 15.11 -5.96 15.84
CA HIS A 139 15.70 -6.59 14.67
C HIS A 139 14.62 -7.22 13.79
N PRO A 140 14.83 -7.28 12.45
CA PRO A 140 14.00 -8.09 11.58
C PRO A 140 13.91 -9.53 12.09
N GLN A 141 12.69 -10.06 12.07
CA GLN A 141 12.46 -11.48 12.32
C GLN A 141 12.97 -12.32 11.15
N TRP A 142 12.82 -11.79 9.93
CA TRP A 142 13.50 -12.28 8.74
C TRP A 142 13.57 -11.16 7.69
N SER A 143 14.34 -11.40 6.64
CA SER A 143 14.37 -10.55 5.46
C SER A 143 14.33 -11.41 4.21
N ILE A 144 13.65 -10.91 3.18
CA ILE A 144 13.57 -11.56 1.88
C ILE A 144 14.40 -10.72 0.92
N ARG A 145 15.49 -11.29 0.41
CA ARG A 145 16.25 -10.69 -0.69
C ARG A 145 15.76 -11.28 -1.99
N PHE A 146 15.41 -10.41 -2.94
CA PHE A 146 14.90 -10.83 -4.23
C PHE A 146 15.45 -9.96 -5.34
N ARG A 147 15.18 -10.39 -6.58
CA ARG A 147 15.39 -9.59 -7.78
C ARG A 147 14.23 -9.82 -8.70
N TRP A 148 13.99 -8.85 -9.55
CA TRP A 148 13.05 -8.97 -10.63
C TRP A 148 13.56 -9.92 -11.72
N PRO A 149 12.69 -10.78 -12.28
CA PRO A 149 13.11 -11.77 -13.28
C PRO A 149 13.50 -11.14 -14.62
N ASP A 150 12.94 -9.97 -14.93
CA ASP A 150 13.08 -9.22 -16.18
C ASP A 150 14.06 -8.04 -16.08
N GLY A 151 14.66 -7.83 -14.91
CA GLY A 151 15.69 -6.83 -14.67
C GLY A 151 15.30 -5.77 -13.63
N PRO A 152 16.26 -4.96 -13.19
CA PRO A 152 16.04 -3.95 -12.16
C PRO A 152 14.96 -2.93 -12.57
N ARG A 153 14.19 -2.46 -11.59
CA ARG A 153 13.12 -1.46 -11.75
C ARG A 153 12.74 -0.90 -10.40
N ASP A 154 12.38 0.38 -10.45
CA ASP A 154 11.79 1.14 -9.34
C ASP A 154 10.45 0.55 -8.91
N CYS A 155 10.17 0.52 -7.61
CA CYS A 155 8.93 -0.02 -7.09
C CYS A 155 8.53 0.64 -5.77
N GLU A 156 7.55 1.53 -5.85
CA GLU A 156 7.17 2.43 -4.74
C GLU A 156 6.05 1.87 -3.86
N ALA A 157 5.65 0.64 -4.09
CA ALA A 157 4.50 0.05 -3.40
C ALA A 157 4.71 -1.44 -3.16
N ALA A 158 4.31 -1.91 -1.99
CA ALA A 158 4.32 -3.31 -1.62
C ALA A 158 3.00 -3.67 -0.95
N LYS A 159 2.31 -4.66 -1.49
CA LYS A 159 1.05 -5.14 -0.89
C LYS A 159 1.22 -6.56 -0.38
N ASN A 160 0.90 -6.75 0.90
CA ASN A 160 0.68 -8.10 1.38
C ASN A 160 -0.73 -8.59 1.02
N GLU A 161 -0.82 -9.39 -0.05
CA GLU A 161 -1.98 -10.26 -0.29
C GLU A 161 -1.59 -11.69 0.09
N SER A 162 -2.29 -12.30 1.04
CA SER A 162 -2.03 -13.72 1.32
C SER A 162 -2.34 -14.56 0.08
N PRO A 163 -1.43 -15.39 -0.47
CA PRO A 163 -0.13 -15.78 0.08
C PRO A 163 1.11 -15.23 -0.67
N LEU A 164 0.98 -14.25 -1.57
CA LEU A 164 2.11 -13.73 -2.36
C LEU A 164 2.10 -12.21 -2.31
N ILE A 165 3.17 -11.64 -1.76
CA ILE A 165 3.44 -10.21 -1.77
C ILE A 165 3.86 -9.83 -3.19
N CYS A 166 3.15 -8.88 -3.79
CA CYS A 166 3.53 -8.15 -5.01
C CYS A 166 3.68 -6.69 -4.65
#